data_AF-A0A5A9ZL16-F1
#
_entry.id   AF-A0A5A9ZL16-F1
#
_cell.length_a   1.000
_cell.length_b   1.000
_cell.length_c   1.000
_cell.angle_alpha   90.00
_cell.angle_beta   90.00
_cell.angle_gamma   90.00
#
_symmetry.space_group_name_H-M   'P 1'
#
loop_
_entity.id
_entity.type
_entity.pdbx_description
1 polymer ?
#
loop_
_entity_poly.entity_id
_entity_poly.type
_entity_poly.pdbx_seq_one_letter_code
_entity_poly.pdbx_strand_id
1 'polypeptide(L)'
;MTDTSGVTVGQLLERDHRRIDEGFERFSGSLAGPTADLAAFEDAARALRHHIYVEEVYHFPVVRASGLMAPVLVMLREHGEIWDLLDAITEALDRDDVATASSHWPRLANVLEQHNAKEERIVYPAGDQQLPTQIASTITAALATRETPSGWTCEMAGRRAPGDS
;
A
#
# COMPACT_ATOMS: atom_id res chain seq x y z
N MET A 1 -25.30 -25.48 -0.72
CA MET A 1 -25.25 -24.66 0.51
C MET A 1 -24.06 -23.74 0.38
N THR A 2 -24.27 -22.53 -0.12
CA THR A 2 -23.26 -21.47 -0.08
C THR A 2 -23.45 -20.76 1.25
N ASP A 3 -22.57 -21.04 2.20
CA ASP A 3 -22.46 -20.27 3.42
C ASP A 3 -21.81 -18.93 3.07
N THR A 4 -22.64 -17.94 2.74
CA THR A 4 -22.20 -16.59 2.40
C THR A 4 -22.36 -15.70 3.63
N SER A 5 -21.43 -15.78 4.59
CA SER A 5 -21.30 -14.80 5.68
C SER A 5 -19.88 -14.82 6.27
N GLY A 6 -18.88 -14.61 5.42
CA GLY A 6 -17.52 -14.27 5.81
C GLY A 6 -17.07 -13.02 5.05
N VAL A 7 -16.28 -12.16 5.71
CA VAL A 7 -15.62 -11.02 5.04
C VAL A 7 -14.58 -11.59 4.06
N THR A 8 -14.58 -11.13 2.81
CA THR A 8 -13.59 -11.59 1.81
C THR A 8 -12.22 -10.97 2.06
N VAL A 9 -11.18 -11.51 1.42
CA VAL A 9 -9.82 -10.95 1.56
C VAL A 9 -9.77 -9.54 0.95
N GLY A 10 -10.39 -9.36 -0.21
CA GLY A 10 -10.53 -8.04 -0.83
C GLY A 10 -11.16 -7.01 0.12
N GLN A 11 -12.23 -7.39 0.81
CA GLN A 11 -12.87 -6.51 1.80
C GLN A 11 -11.98 -6.21 3.02
N LEU A 12 -11.07 -7.11 3.39
CA LEU A 12 -10.08 -6.85 4.45
C LEU A 12 -8.98 -5.90 3.98
N LEU A 13 -8.49 -6.06 2.75
CA LEU A 13 -7.51 -5.16 2.13
C LEU A 13 -8.10 -3.75 1.95
N GLU A 14 -9.32 -3.63 1.46
CA GLU A 14 -10.07 -2.35 1.39
C GLU A 14 -10.23 -1.67 2.76
N ARG A 15 -10.45 -2.46 3.83
CA ARG A 15 -10.51 -1.89 5.20
C ARG A 15 -9.15 -1.40 5.65
N ASP A 16 -8.07 -2.04 5.21
CA ASP A 16 -6.71 -1.63 5.52
C ASP A 16 -6.34 -0.35 4.76
N HIS A 17 -6.73 -0.22 3.48
CA HIS A 17 -6.66 1.03 2.72
C HIS A 17 -7.30 2.18 3.47
N ARG A 18 -8.58 2.06 3.86
CA ARG A 18 -9.28 3.13 4.60
C ARG A 18 -8.54 3.52 5.89
N ARG A 19 -7.99 2.56 6.62
CA ARG A 19 -7.22 2.83 7.84
C ARG A 19 -5.93 3.59 7.55
N ILE A 20 -5.24 3.24 6.46
CA ILE A 20 -4.01 3.89 6.01
C ILE A 20 -4.32 5.32 5.57
N ASP A 21 -5.36 5.48 4.74
CA ASP A 21 -5.85 6.77 4.25
C ASP A 21 -6.23 7.71 5.41
N GLU A 22 -6.94 7.22 6.44
CA GLU A 22 -7.24 8.02 7.65
C GLU A 22 -5.97 8.56 8.35
N GLY A 23 -4.90 7.75 8.43
CA GLY A 23 -3.62 8.20 9.00
C GLY A 23 -2.93 9.26 8.15
N PHE A 24 -2.99 9.08 6.83
CA PHE A 24 -2.47 10.02 5.83
C PHE A 24 -3.27 11.33 5.74
N GLU A 25 -4.59 11.28 5.89
CA GLU A 25 -5.46 12.44 6.03
C GLU A 25 -5.14 13.23 7.29
N ARG A 26 -4.88 12.55 8.42
CA ARG A 26 -4.45 13.19 9.66
C ARG A 26 -3.11 13.92 9.48
N PHE A 27 -2.12 13.27 8.86
CA PHE A 27 -0.84 13.92 8.55
C PHE A 27 -1.02 15.13 7.64
N SER A 28 -1.68 14.97 6.49
CA SER A 28 -1.84 16.05 5.52
C SER A 28 -2.65 17.23 6.06
N GLY A 29 -3.70 16.97 6.85
CA GLY A 29 -4.45 18.01 7.56
C GLY A 29 -3.61 18.79 8.57
N SER A 30 -2.60 18.16 9.17
CA SER A 30 -1.68 18.82 10.11
C SER A 30 -0.70 19.78 9.44
N LEU A 31 -0.42 19.62 8.14
CA LEU A 31 0.53 20.47 7.40
C LEU A 31 0.08 21.93 7.27
N ALA A 32 -1.23 22.20 7.41
CA ALA A 32 -1.77 23.55 7.46
C ALA A 32 -1.66 24.21 8.84
N GLY A 33 -1.29 23.44 9.88
CA GLY A 33 -1.16 23.89 11.26
C GLY A 33 0.26 24.35 11.62
N PRO A 34 0.47 24.77 12.89
CA PRO A 34 1.78 25.22 13.37
C PRO A 34 2.80 24.07 13.54
N THR A 35 2.33 22.81 13.58
CA THR A 35 3.14 21.61 13.80
C THR A 35 2.58 20.46 12.98
N ALA A 36 3.43 19.80 12.19
CA ALA A 36 3.08 18.58 11.48
C ALA A 36 2.98 17.37 12.43
N ASP A 37 2.03 16.49 12.18
CA ASP A 37 1.81 15.25 12.93
C ASP A 37 2.67 14.13 12.34
N LEU A 38 3.97 14.15 12.67
CA LEU A 38 4.94 13.21 12.11
C LEU A 38 4.62 11.76 12.46
N ALA A 39 4.12 11.52 13.67
CA ALA A 39 3.71 10.19 14.11
C ALA A 39 2.58 9.63 13.24
N ALA A 40 1.62 10.46 12.83
CA ALA A 40 0.57 10.04 11.91
C ALA A 40 1.14 9.58 10.55
N PHE A 41 2.13 10.30 10.00
CA PHE A 41 2.81 9.88 8.78
C PHE A 41 3.57 8.58 8.98
N GLU A 42 4.40 8.47 10.03
CA GLU A 42 5.21 7.29 10.31
C GLU A 42 4.36 6.02 10.48
N ASP A 43 3.26 6.12 11.22
CA ASP A 43 2.32 5.01 11.41
C ASP A 43 1.63 4.60 10.11
N ALA A 44 1.17 5.57 9.31
CA ALA A 44 0.53 5.31 8.01
C ALA A 44 1.53 4.74 6.99
N ALA A 45 2.75 5.29 6.92
CA ALA A 45 3.82 4.81 6.05
C ALA A 45 4.24 3.37 6.41
N ARG A 46 4.40 3.07 7.69
CA ARG A 46 4.68 1.70 8.17
C ARG A 46 3.54 0.75 7.83
N ALA A 47 2.29 1.18 8.02
CA ALA A 47 1.12 0.39 7.68
C ALA A 47 1.04 0.09 6.17
N LEU A 48 1.29 1.09 5.33
CA LEU A 48 1.29 0.95 3.88
C LEU A 48 2.42 0.05 3.37
N ARG A 49 3.64 0.17 3.93
CA ARG A 49 4.74 -0.76 3.60
C ARG A 49 4.37 -2.21 3.94
N HIS A 50 3.67 -2.42 5.05
CA HIS A 50 3.16 -3.74 5.43
C HIS A 50 2.04 -4.23 4.51
N HIS A 51 1.14 -3.35 4.10
CA HIS A 51 0.09 -3.66 3.14
C HIS A 51 0.68 -4.19 1.82
N ILE A 52 1.62 -3.43 1.25
CA ILE A 52 2.35 -3.78 0.03
C ILE A 52 3.09 -5.13 0.18
N TYR A 53 3.70 -5.39 1.35
CA TYR A 53 4.28 -6.70 1.65
C TYR A 53 3.27 -7.84 1.57
N VAL A 54 2.11 -7.67 2.21
CA VAL A 54 1.06 -8.70 2.21
C VAL A 54 0.59 -8.99 0.79
N GLU A 55 0.42 -7.95 -0.02
CA GLU A 55 -0.03 -8.09 -1.38
C GLU A 55 1.00 -8.78 -2.27
N GLU A 56 2.24 -8.30 -2.28
CA GLU A 56 3.29 -8.84 -3.15
C GLU A 56 3.64 -10.29 -2.81
N VAL A 57 3.63 -10.64 -1.53
CA VAL A 57 4.07 -11.97 -1.07
C VAL A 57 2.95 -13.02 -1.10
N TYR A 58 1.70 -12.63 -0.86
CA TYR A 58 0.61 -13.59 -0.71
C TYR A 58 -0.52 -13.40 -1.73
N HIS A 59 -0.90 -12.16 -2.03
CA HIS A 59 -2.07 -11.88 -2.89
C HIS A 59 -1.72 -11.96 -4.38
N PHE A 60 -0.75 -11.17 -4.82
CA PHE A 60 -0.34 -11.04 -6.22
C PHE A 60 0.11 -12.34 -6.87
N PRO A 61 0.81 -13.28 -6.18
CA PRO A 61 1.15 -14.56 -6.78
C PRO A 61 -0.09 -15.35 -7.26
N VAL A 62 -1.19 -15.29 -6.51
CA VAL A 62 -2.46 -15.94 -6.89
C VAL A 62 -3.10 -15.23 -8.08
N VAL A 63 -3.14 -13.89 -8.06
CA VAL A 63 -3.71 -13.08 -9.15
C VAL A 63 -2.91 -13.24 -10.46
N ARG A 64 -1.57 -13.34 -10.38
CA ARG A 64 -0.73 -13.65 -11.55
C ARG A 64 -1.08 -15.02 -12.13
N ALA A 65 -1.25 -16.03 -11.27
CA ALA A 65 -1.58 -17.40 -11.68
C ALA A 65 -2.99 -17.51 -12.31
N SER A 66 -3.91 -16.58 -11.99
CA SER A 66 -5.24 -16.52 -12.60
C SER A 66 -5.28 -15.80 -13.96
N GLY A 67 -4.12 -15.43 -14.52
CA GLY A 67 -4.01 -14.83 -15.85
C GLY A 67 -4.00 -13.29 -15.87
N LEU A 68 -4.01 -12.62 -14.72
CA LEU A 68 -3.94 -11.15 -14.63
C LEU A 68 -2.52 -10.63 -14.43
N MET A 69 -1.56 -11.15 -15.20
CA MET A 69 -0.16 -10.70 -15.10
C MET A 69 0.02 -9.21 -15.38
N ALA A 70 -0.62 -8.68 -16.43
CA ALA A 70 -0.44 -7.28 -16.81
C ALA A 70 -0.95 -6.29 -15.73
N PRO A 71 -2.15 -6.44 -15.15
CA PRO A 71 -2.57 -5.64 -13.99
C PRO A 71 -1.59 -5.71 -12.82
N VAL A 72 -1.08 -6.90 -12.48
CA VAL A 72 -0.13 -7.04 -11.38
C VAL A 72 1.19 -6.32 -11.66
N LEU A 73 1.71 -6.37 -12.89
CA LEU A 73 2.92 -5.62 -13.25
C LEU A 73 2.75 -4.10 -13.10
N VAL A 74 1.54 -3.58 -13.34
CA VAL A 74 1.22 -2.17 -13.07
C VAL A 74 1.26 -1.91 -11.56
N MET A 75 0.65 -2.77 -10.74
CA MET A 75 0.65 -2.60 -9.28
C MET A 75 2.07 -2.60 -8.71
N LEU A 76 2.93 -3.54 -9.13
CA LEU A 76 4.33 -3.57 -8.67
C LEU A 76 5.10 -2.29 -9.02
N ARG A 77 4.89 -1.75 -10.23
CA ARG A 77 5.53 -0.50 -10.62
C ARG A 77 5.07 0.65 -9.73
N GLU A 78 3.78 0.72 -9.45
CA GLU A 78 3.20 1.74 -8.58
C GLU A 78 3.63 1.56 -7.13
N HIS A 79 3.75 0.33 -6.62
CA HIS A 79 4.37 0.04 -5.33
C HIS A 79 5.80 0.57 -5.24
N GLY A 80 6.60 0.41 -6.31
CA GLY A 80 7.95 0.99 -6.37
C GLY A 80 7.93 2.52 -6.24
N GLU A 81 7.06 3.20 -6.99
CA GLU A 81 6.92 4.66 -6.91
C GLU A 81 6.40 5.13 -5.54
N ILE A 82 5.41 4.44 -4.99
CA ILE A 82 4.87 4.69 -3.65
C ILE A 82 5.99 4.54 -2.61
N TRP A 83 6.76 3.46 -2.70
CA TRP A 83 7.86 3.18 -1.77
C TRP A 83 8.91 4.28 -1.79
N ASP A 84 9.36 4.68 -2.98
CA ASP A 84 10.36 5.74 -3.15
C ASP A 84 9.85 7.09 -2.63
N LEU A 85 8.56 7.39 -2.79
CA LEU A 85 7.94 8.61 -2.23
C LEU A 85 7.83 8.55 -0.71
N LEU A 86 7.49 7.40 -0.14
CA LEU A 86 7.49 7.21 1.32
C LEU A 86 8.90 7.40 1.89
N ASP A 87 9.92 6.84 1.24
CA ASP A 87 11.33 7.00 1.64
C ASP A 87 11.75 8.48 1.56
N ALA A 88 11.45 9.17 0.46
CA ALA A 88 11.78 10.60 0.31
C ALA A 88 11.11 11.49 1.37
N ILE A 89 9.85 11.21 1.71
CA ILE A 89 9.14 11.95 2.78
C ILE A 89 9.74 11.61 4.14
N THR A 90 9.96 10.33 4.46
CA THR A 90 10.61 9.90 5.72
C THR A 90 11.96 10.60 5.89
N GLU A 91 12.82 10.58 4.88
CA GLU A 91 14.13 11.22 4.93
C GLU A 91 14.06 12.75 5.13
N ALA A 92 13.05 13.41 4.55
CA ALA A 92 12.85 14.83 4.75
C ALA A 92 12.40 15.14 6.19
N LEU A 93 11.48 14.33 6.73
CA LEU A 93 11.00 14.47 8.10
C LEU A 93 12.10 14.18 9.14
N ASP A 94 12.96 13.19 8.90
CA ASP A 94 14.12 12.91 9.76
C ASP A 94 15.11 14.08 9.86
N ARG A 95 15.09 14.97 8.86
CA ARG A 95 15.89 16.20 8.82
C ARG A 95 15.13 17.45 9.28
N ASP A 96 13.91 17.29 9.80
CA ASP A 96 12.99 18.38 10.14
C ASP A 96 12.65 19.31 8.95
N ASP A 97 12.75 18.78 7.72
CA ASP A 97 12.46 19.48 6.48
C ASP A 97 11.02 19.23 6.03
N VAL A 98 10.08 19.81 6.79
CA VAL A 98 8.63 19.71 6.53
C VAL A 98 8.26 20.27 5.16
N ALA A 99 9.01 21.25 4.64
CA ALA A 99 8.75 21.84 3.33
C ALA A 99 9.00 20.83 2.20
N THR A 100 10.14 20.12 2.25
CA THR A 100 10.44 19.06 1.28
C THR A 100 9.45 17.90 1.40
N ALA A 101 9.14 17.45 2.62
CA ALA A 101 8.13 16.42 2.86
C ALA A 101 6.76 16.81 2.24
N SER A 102 6.32 18.04 2.48
CA SER A 102 5.07 18.58 1.92
C SER A 102 5.09 18.68 0.40
N SER A 103 6.26 18.89 -0.21
CA SER A 103 6.38 18.98 -1.67
C SER A 103 6.19 17.62 -2.38
N HIS A 104 6.53 16.52 -1.71
CA HIS A 104 6.33 15.16 -2.22
C HIS A 104 4.91 14.65 -2.00
N TRP A 105 4.21 15.17 -1.00
CA TRP A 105 2.88 14.71 -0.59
C TRP A 105 1.84 14.63 -1.73
N PRO A 106 1.64 15.66 -2.58
CA PRO A 106 0.63 15.61 -3.64
C PRO A 106 0.86 14.47 -4.63
N ARG A 107 2.13 14.12 -4.88
CA ARG A 107 2.46 13.01 -5.77
C ARG A 107 2.11 11.67 -5.14
N LEU A 108 2.46 11.47 -3.86
CA LEU A 108 2.11 10.25 -3.13
C LEU A 108 0.59 10.06 -3.07
N ALA A 109 -0.15 11.10 -2.68
CA ALA A 109 -1.60 11.06 -2.58
C ALA A 109 -2.28 10.70 -3.93
N ASN A 110 -1.82 11.31 -5.02
CA ASN A 110 -2.36 11.01 -6.35
C ASN A 110 -2.05 9.58 -6.82
N VAL A 111 -0.84 9.07 -6.57
CA VAL A 111 -0.50 7.69 -6.93
C VAL A 111 -1.35 6.72 -6.10
N LEU A 112 -1.49 6.93 -4.80
CA LEU A 112 -2.31 6.09 -3.91
C LEU A 112 -3.78 6.06 -4.34
N GLU A 113 -4.40 7.20 -4.60
CA GLU A 113 -5.81 7.24 -5.04
C GLU A 113 -6.03 6.39 -6.30
N GLN A 114 -5.16 6.54 -7.29
CA GLN A 114 -5.25 5.79 -8.55
C GLN A 114 -4.92 4.32 -8.35
N HIS A 115 -3.97 4.01 -7.48
CA HIS A 115 -3.53 2.67 -7.15
C HIS A 115 -4.66 1.88 -6.47
N ASN A 116 -5.14 2.39 -5.32
CA ASN A 116 -6.22 1.78 -4.53
C ASN A 116 -7.45 1.52 -5.42
N ALA A 117 -7.85 2.49 -6.26
CA ALA A 117 -9.01 2.32 -7.13
C ALA A 117 -8.86 1.18 -8.16
N LYS A 118 -7.65 0.88 -8.64
CA LYS A 118 -7.43 -0.27 -9.54
C LYS A 118 -7.46 -1.58 -8.78
N GLU A 119 -6.92 -1.60 -7.57
CA GLU A 119 -6.92 -2.80 -6.76
C GLU A 119 -8.32 -3.21 -6.35
N GLU A 120 -9.08 -2.29 -5.78
CA GLU A 120 -10.44 -2.52 -5.31
C GLU A 120 -11.39 -2.93 -6.44
N ARG A 121 -11.21 -2.38 -7.65
CA ARG A 121 -12.10 -2.66 -8.79
C ARG A 121 -11.70 -3.87 -9.62
N ILE A 122 -10.42 -4.24 -9.62
CA ILE A 122 -9.88 -5.23 -10.56
C ILE A 122 -9.14 -6.34 -9.83
N VAL A 123 -8.16 -5.98 -9.00
CA VAL A 123 -7.21 -6.94 -8.42
C VAL A 123 -7.86 -7.76 -7.32
N TYR A 124 -8.55 -7.12 -6.37
CA TYR A 124 -9.21 -7.79 -5.25
C TYR A 124 -10.38 -8.69 -5.67
N PRO A 125 -11.30 -8.25 -6.57
CA PRO A 125 -12.37 -9.13 -7.03
C PRO A 125 -11.85 -10.37 -7.75
N ALA A 126 -10.73 -10.24 -8.49
CA ALA A 126 -10.09 -11.38 -9.13
C ALA A 126 -9.42 -12.31 -8.12
N GLY A 127 -8.76 -11.75 -7.10
CA GLY A 127 -8.18 -12.50 -5.99
C GLY A 127 -9.24 -13.31 -5.22
N ASP A 128 -10.34 -12.68 -4.83
CA ASP A 128 -11.42 -13.32 -4.06
C ASP A 128 -12.04 -14.53 -4.78
N GLN A 129 -12.01 -14.56 -6.12
CA GLN A 129 -12.48 -15.71 -6.92
C GLN A 129 -11.52 -16.90 -6.94
N GLN A 130 -10.23 -16.68 -6.63
CA GLN A 130 -9.16 -17.64 -6.90
C GLN A 130 -8.32 -18.00 -5.67
N LEU A 131 -8.39 -17.20 -4.60
CA LEU A 131 -7.62 -17.38 -3.37
C LEU A 131 -7.95 -18.70 -2.68
N PRO A 132 -6.97 -19.62 -2.52
CA PRO A 132 -7.15 -20.78 -1.68
C PRO A 132 -7.42 -20.36 -0.23
N THR A 133 -8.30 -21.07 0.49
CA THR A 133 -8.67 -20.75 1.88
C THR A 133 -7.45 -20.59 2.81
N GLN A 134 -6.40 -21.38 2.59
CA GLN A 134 -5.17 -21.28 3.36
C GLN A 134 -4.42 -19.95 3.12
N ILE A 135 -4.34 -19.49 1.87
CA ILE A 135 -3.74 -18.20 1.53
C ILE A 135 -4.59 -17.06 2.07
N ALA A 136 -5.92 -17.15 1.94
CA ALA A 136 -6.83 -16.17 2.52
C ALA A 136 -6.67 -16.03 4.04
N SER A 137 -6.51 -17.16 4.74
CA SER A 137 -6.23 -17.18 6.19
C SER A 137 -4.86 -16.57 6.51
N THR A 138 -3.85 -16.82 5.67
CA THR A 138 -2.51 -16.25 5.81
C THR A 138 -2.52 -14.74 5.65
N ILE A 139 -3.20 -14.23 4.62
CA ILE A 139 -3.38 -12.78 4.40
C ILE A 139 -4.09 -12.14 5.59
N THR A 140 -5.18 -12.75 6.06
CA THR A 140 -5.93 -12.26 7.23
C THR A 140 -5.04 -12.15 8.47
N ALA A 141 -4.25 -13.19 8.76
CA ALA A 141 -3.31 -13.17 9.88
C ALA A 141 -2.21 -12.13 9.68
N ALA A 142 -1.65 -12.02 8.47
CA ALA A 142 -0.59 -11.07 8.15
C ALA A 142 -1.06 -9.62 8.34
N LEU A 143 -2.25 -9.25 7.84
CA LEU A 143 -2.83 -7.91 8.06
C LEU A 143 -3.01 -7.57 9.53
N ALA A 144 -3.28 -8.56 10.39
CA ALA A 144 -3.43 -8.36 11.83
C ALA A 144 -2.09 -8.04 12.54
N THR A 145 -0.96 -8.59 12.07
CA THR A 145 0.36 -8.36 12.68
C THR A 145 0.88 -6.94 12.49
N ARG A 146 0.61 -6.33 11.32
CA ARG A 146 1.09 -4.98 10.95
C ARG A 146 2.62 -4.83 11.04
N GLU A 147 3.33 -5.93 10.82
CA GLU A 147 4.79 -6.01 10.89
C GLU A 147 5.35 -6.59 9.60
N THR A 148 6.16 -5.78 8.92
CA THR A 148 6.92 -6.20 7.74
C THR A 148 8.22 -6.88 8.19
N PRO A 149 8.64 -7.99 7.55
CA PRO A 149 9.93 -8.61 7.86
C PRO A 149 11.08 -7.62 7.76
N SER A 150 12.02 -7.69 8.70
CA SER A 150 13.19 -6.81 8.71
C SER A 150 14.00 -6.95 7.41
N GLY A 151 14.33 -5.81 6.80
CA GLY A 151 15.10 -5.74 5.55
C GLY A 151 14.29 -6.05 4.28
N TRP A 152 12.98 -6.29 4.39
CA TRP A 152 12.13 -6.44 3.22
C TRP A 152 11.83 -5.10 2.56
N THR A 153 11.86 -5.08 1.22
CA THR A 153 11.50 -3.94 0.36
C THR A 153 10.61 -4.45 -0.77
N CYS A 154 9.74 -3.59 -1.30
CA CYS A 154 8.90 -3.97 -2.45
C CYS A 154 9.76 -4.30 -3.69
N GLU A 155 9.21 -5.14 -4.59
CA GLU A 155 9.93 -5.71 -5.75
C GLU A 155 10.59 -4.64 -6.65
N MET A 156 9.96 -3.47 -6.72
CA MET A 156 10.32 -2.38 -7.62
C MET A 156 10.88 -1.13 -6.93
N ALA A 157 11.14 -1.16 -5.62
CA ALA A 157 11.77 -0.05 -4.90
C ALA A 157 13.11 0.37 -5.56
N GLY A 158 13.35 1.67 -5.65
CA GLY A 158 14.56 2.26 -6.23
C GLY A 158 14.74 2.04 -7.73
N ARG A 159 13.72 1.51 -8.45
CA ARG A 159 13.78 1.35 -9.90
C ARG A 159 13.19 2.59 -10.56
N ARG A 160 14.07 3.40 -11.17
CA ARG A 160 13.65 4.55 -11.98
C ARG A 160 12.71 4.11 -13.11
N ALA A 161 11.68 4.92 -13.36
CA ALA A 161 10.90 4.80 -14.59
C ALA A 161 11.83 5.02 -15.81
N PRO A 162 11.61 4.31 -16.94
CA PRO A 162 12.32 4.62 -18.16
C PRO A 162 11.99 6.06 -18.59
N GLY A 163 12.96 6.97 -18.54
CA GLY A 163 12.81 8.36 -18.98
C GLY A 163 13.30 9.45 -18.02
N ASP A 164 13.53 9.14 -16.73
CA ASP A 164 14.09 10.10 -15.78
C ASP A 164 15.63 10.07 -15.80
N SER A 165 16.21 10.82 -16.74
CA SER A 165 17.65 11.19 -16.81
C SER A 165 17.85 12.67 -16.52
#